data_AF-A0A4Q9FNR1-F1
#
_entry.id   AF-A0A4Q9FNR1-F1
#
_cell.length_a   1.000
_cell.length_b   1.000
_cell.length_c   1.000
_cell.angle_alpha   90.00
_cell.angle_beta   90.00
_cell.angle_gamma   90.00
#
_symmetry.space_group_name_H-M   'P 1'
#
loop_
_entity.id
_entity.type
_entity.pdbx_description
1 polymer ?
#
loop_
_entity_poly.entity_id
_entity_poly.type
_entity_poly.pdbx_seq_one_letter_code
_entity_poly.pdbx_strand_id
1 'polypeptide(L)'
;MKNLYLILLLILLNILLIISCKDSSREKFIEQFVVDLFDDNVMPEYVVSKYIEVLKDSMNTDIRTKAAKDFVEEIRKPIDANVRGNWLIPNNKIKLIKKPVIYSYKKYEHINNLKINKISSLKDRVYVLLDFDKEEILQYFLLNEDQTKIISFSLLIKDKNQATFFRPY
;
A
#
# COMPACT_ATOMS: atom_id res chain seq x y z
N MET A 1 -31.66 -23.02 -25.51
CA MET A 1 -31.37 -21.65 -25.01
C MET A 1 -31.17 -21.59 -23.49
N LYS A 2 -32.02 -22.18 -22.62
CA LYS A 2 -31.86 -22.14 -21.14
C LYS A 2 -30.49 -22.63 -20.62
N ASN A 3 -29.92 -23.69 -21.19
CA ASN A 3 -28.61 -24.22 -20.76
C ASN A 3 -27.44 -23.29 -21.10
N LEU A 4 -27.55 -22.47 -22.15
CA LEU A 4 -26.49 -21.53 -22.55
C LEU A 4 -26.39 -20.37 -21.55
N TYR A 5 -27.53 -19.85 -21.06
CA TYR A 5 -27.56 -18.81 -20.03
C TYR A 5 -27.00 -19.30 -18.69
N LEU A 6 -27.24 -20.56 -18.33
CA LEU A 6 -26.68 -21.14 -17.11
C LEU A 6 -25.14 -21.27 -17.21
N ILE A 7 -24.62 -21.70 -18.36
CA ILE A 7 -23.17 -21.79 -18.61
C ILE A 7 -22.53 -20.40 -18.57
N LEU A 8 -23.13 -19.41 -19.23
CA LEU A 8 -22.66 -18.01 -19.18
C LEU A 8 -22.66 -17.46 -17.75
N LEU A 9 -23.72 -17.71 -16.98
CA LEU A 9 -23.82 -17.29 -15.58
C LEU A 9 -22.72 -17.92 -14.70
N LEU A 10 -22.46 -19.21 -14.88
CA LEU A 10 -21.40 -19.93 -14.14
C LEU A 10 -20.00 -19.41 -14.49
N ILE A 11 -19.76 -19.06 -15.74
CA ILE A 11 -18.49 -18.45 -16.18
C ILE A 11 -18.32 -17.06 -15.54
N LEU A 12 -19.36 -16.22 -15.59
CA LEU A 12 -19.37 -14.90 -14.95
C LEU A 12 -19.13 -15.00 -13.43
N LEU A 13 -19.75 -15.96 -12.76
CA LEU A 13 -19.57 -16.18 -11.32
C LEU A 13 -18.12 -16.60 -10.98
N ASN A 14 -17.53 -17.50 -11.78
CA ASN A 14 -16.14 -17.91 -11.62
C ASN A 14 -15.17 -16.74 -11.84
N ILE A 15 -15.41 -15.92 -12.87
CA ILE A 15 -14.60 -14.72 -13.11
C ILE A 15 -14.70 -13.76 -11.91
N LEU A 16 -15.91 -13.54 -11.36
CA LEU A 16 -16.10 -12.68 -10.19
C LEU A 16 -15.36 -13.22 -8.95
N LEU A 17 -15.45 -14.53 -8.71
CA LEU A 17 -14.79 -15.20 -7.59
C LEU A 17 -13.26 -15.10 -7.70
N ILE A 18 -12.71 -15.31 -8.90
CA ILE A 18 -11.27 -15.20 -9.16
C ILE A 18 -10.81 -13.76 -8.92
N ILE A 19 -11.55 -12.76 -9.41
CA ILE A 19 -11.21 -11.34 -9.22
C ILE A 19 -11.26 -10.99 -7.73
N SER A 20 -12.32 -11.37 -7.02
CA SER A 20 -12.48 -11.08 -5.59
C SER A 20 -11.41 -11.77 -4.73
N CYS A 21 -11.00 -12.98 -5.10
CA CYS A 21 -9.94 -13.72 -4.40
C CYS A 21 -8.55 -13.11 -4.64
N LYS A 22 -8.31 -12.58 -5.84
CA LYS A 22 -7.05 -11.89 -6.16
C LYS A 22 -6.89 -10.59 -5.37
N ASP A 23 -7.96 -9.82 -5.22
CA ASP A 23 -7.92 -8.59 -4.43
C ASP A 23 -7.75 -8.88 -2.93
N SER A 24 -8.42 -9.90 -2.41
CA SER A 24 -8.25 -10.29 -1.00
C SER A 24 -6.83 -10.75 -0.68
N SER A 25 -6.14 -11.42 -1.61
CA SER A 25 -4.74 -11.82 -1.39
C SER A 25 -3.79 -10.63 -1.31
N ARG A 26 -4.04 -9.58 -2.12
CA ARG A 26 -3.24 -8.34 -2.11
C ARG A 26 -3.50 -7.50 -0.86
N GLU A 27 -4.77 -7.38 -0.47
CA GLU A 27 -5.16 -6.74 0.78
C GLU A 27 -4.46 -7.44 1.96
N LYS A 28 -4.50 -8.78 2.03
CA LYS A 28 -3.81 -9.57 3.07
C LYS A 28 -2.28 -9.41 3.05
N PHE A 29 -1.68 -9.31 1.86
CA PHE A 29 -0.25 -9.06 1.72
C PHE A 29 0.15 -7.70 2.33
N ILE A 30 -0.64 -6.65 2.07
CA ILE A 30 -0.39 -5.31 2.62
C ILE A 30 -0.70 -5.27 4.12
N GLU A 31 -1.75 -5.97 4.59
CA GLU A 31 -2.02 -6.11 6.02
C GLU A 31 -0.83 -6.69 6.76
N GLN A 32 -0.23 -7.77 6.25
CA GLN A 32 0.97 -8.36 6.85
C GLN A 32 2.17 -7.41 6.76
N PHE A 33 2.34 -6.69 5.65
CA PHE A 33 3.38 -5.66 5.55
C PHE A 33 3.26 -4.63 6.67
N VAL A 34 2.05 -4.12 6.95
CA VAL A 34 1.83 -3.13 8.02
C VAL A 34 2.20 -3.70 9.39
N VAL A 35 1.84 -4.96 9.67
CA VAL A 35 2.23 -5.62 10.92
C VAL A 35 3.75 -5.74 11.03
N ASP A 36 4.40 -6.29 10.00
CA ASP A 36 5.84 -6.52 9.98
C ASP A 36 6.65 -5.21 9.98
N LEU A 37 6.11 -4.14 9.39
CA LEU A 37 6.74 -2.81 9.36
C LEU A 37 6.96 -2.26 10.77
N PHE A 38 6.03 -2.51 11.70
CA PHE A 38 6.09 -2.00 13.07
C PHE A 38 6.48 -3.05 14.13
N ASP A 39 6.74 -4.30 13.73
CA ASP A 39 7.24 -5.34 14.65
C ASP A 39 8.77 -5.27 14.78
N ASP A 40 9.23 -4.92 15.98
CA ASP A 40 10.66 -4.82 16.32
C ASP A 40 11.39 -6.18 16.23
N ASN A 41 10.66 -7.30 16.25
CA ASN A 41 11.24 -8.64 16.09
C ASN A 41 11.48 -9.02 14.62
N VAL A 42 10.90 -8.28 13.67
CA VAL A 42 11.08 -8.54 12.23
C VAL A 42 12.23 -7.68 11.72
N MET A 43 13.26 -8.29 11.12
CA MET A 43 14.41 -7.55 10.60
C MET A 43 14.01 -6.60 9.44
N PRO A 44 14.55 -5.36 9.36
CA PRO A 44 14.32 -4.46 8.22
C PRO A 44 14.66 -5.09 6.87
N GLU A 45 15.71 -5.92 6.80
CA GLU A 45 16.07 -6.75 5.65
C GLU A 45 14.91 -7.57 5.12
N TYR A 46 14.19 -8.21 6.04
CA TYR A 46 13.06 -9.06 5.70
C TYR A 46 11.92 -8.21 5.13
N VAL A 47 11.61 -7.09 5.78
CA VAL A 47 10.56 -6.18 5.32
C VAL A 47 10.85 -5.68 3.90
N VAL A 48 12.06 -5.18 3.67
CA VAL A 48 12.47 -4.66 2.35
C VAL A 48 12.45 -5.77 1.31
N SER A 49 13.11 -6.91 1.57
CA SER A 49 13.21 -7.99 0.58
C SER A 49 11.86 -8.64 0.27
N LYS A 50 10.96 -8.76 1.25
CA LYS A 50 9.66 -9.41 1.09
C LYS A 50 8.60 -8.49 0.49
N TYR A 51 8.54 -7.23 0.90
CA TYR A 51 7.39 -6.38 0.57
C TYR A 51 7.72 -5.25 -0.41
N ILE A 52 8.92 -4.70 -0.36
CA ILE A 52 9.25 -3.45 -1.08
C ILE A 52 9.93 -3.76 -2.40
N GLU A 53 9.52 -3.10 -3.47
CA GLU A 53 10.23 -3.15 -4.75
C GLU A 53 11.41 -2.18 -4.70
N VAL A 54 12.62 -2.73 -4.74
CA VAL A 54 13.85 -1.97 -4.98
C VAL A 54 14.22 -2.14 -6.46
N LEU A 55 14.19 -1.04 -7.21
CA LEU A 55 14.52 -1.08 -8.64
C LEU A 55 15.99 -1.47 -8.81
N LYS A 56 16.21 -2.58 -9.53
CA LYS A 56 17.55 -3.06 -9.86
C LYS A 56 18.15 -2.20 -10.95
N ASP A 57 19.11 -1.38 -10.56
CA ASP A 57 20.02 -0.66 -11.45
C ASP A 57 21.45 -0.96 -11.01
N SER A 58 22.30 -1.39 -11.95
CA SER A 58 23.58 -2.05 -11.67
C SER A 58 24.57 -1.18 -10.89
N MET A 59 24.40 0.16 -10.93
CA MET A 59 25.25 1.08 -10.16
C MET A 59 24.71 1.44 -8.76
N ASN A 60 23.42 1.20 -8.47
CA ASN A 60 22.75 1.81 -7.30
C ASN A 60 21.92 0.85 -6.45
N THR A 61 21.81 -0.43 -6.81
CA THR A 61 20.89 -1.37 -6.11
C THR A 61 21.21 -1.52 -4.62
N ASP A 62 22.49 -1.59 -4.24
CA ASP A 62 22.88 -1.74 -2.83
C ASP A 62 22.59 -0.48 -2.01
N ILE A 63 22.84 0.71 -2.61
CA ILE A 63 22.55 2.01 -1.99
C ILE A 63 21.05 2.16 -1.75
N ARG A 64 20.24 1.82 -2.75
CA ARG A 64 18.78 1.84 -2.71
C ARG A 64 18.22 0.88 -1.66
N THR A 65 18.73 -0.36 -1.66
CA THR A 65 18.37 -1.36 -0.66
C THR A 65 18.71 -0.88 0.75
N LYS A 66 19.89 -0.27 0.94
CA LYS A 66 20.27 0.32 2.22
C LYS A 66 19.32 1.45 2.62
N ALA A 67 19.03 2.39 1.72
CA ALA A 67 18.12 3.50 2.00
C ALA A 67 16.71 3.03 2.38
N ALA A 68 16.19 1.98 1.74
CA ALA A 68 14.90 1.39 2.09
C ALA A 68 14.91 0.77 3.50
N LYS A 69 16.02 0.13 3.92
CA LYS A 69 16.16 -0.40 5.28
C LYS A 69 16.25 0.70 6.32
N ASP A 70 17.11 1.69 6.08
CA ASP A 70 17.27 2.86 6.96
C ASP A 70 15.92 3.57 7.15
N PHE A 71 15.10 3.63 6.11
CA PHE A 71 13.74 4.17 6.18
C PHE A 71 12.79 3.33 7.05
N VAL A 72 12.84 2.00 6.94
CA VAL A 72 12.07 1.10 7.83
C VAL A 72 12.49 1.29 9.29
N GLU A 73 13.78 1.39 9.56
CA GLU A 73 14.29 1.66 10.91
C GLU A 73 13.82 3.03 11.43
N GLU A 74 13.86 4.06 10.58
CA GLU A 74 13.40 5.40 10.95
C GLU A 74 11.91 5.43 11.32
N ILE A 75 11.06 4.69 10.59
CA ILE A 75 9.62 4.58 10.89
C ILE A 75 9.37 3.94 12.26
N ARG A 76 10.23 3.00 12.68
CA ARG A 76 10.07 2.30 13.96
C ARG A 76 10.49 3.16 15.15
N LYS A 77 11.34 4.15 14.94
CA LYS A 77 11.78 5.06 16.00
C LYS A 77 10.57 5.80 16.60
N PRO A 78 10.58 6.06 17.92
CA PRO A 78 9.56 6.88 18.53
C PRO A 78 9.63 8.29 17.92
N ILE A 79 8.54 8.74 17.30
CA ILE A 79 8.46 10.11 16.78
C ILE A 79 8.45 11.06 17.98
N ASP A 80 9.46 11.92 18.04
CA ASP A 80 9.45 13.04 18.98
C ASP A 80 8.23 13.92 18.66
N ALA A 81 7.38 14.19 19.65
CA ALA A 81 6.11 14.89 19.47
C ALA A 81 6.25 16.30 18.84
N ASN A 82 7.48 16.82 18.78
CA ASN A 82 7.84 18.12 18.22
C ASN A 82 8.34 18.06 16.76
N VAL A 83 8.49 16.89 16.14
CA VAL A 83 8.85 16.79 14.72
C VAL A 83 7.58 16.96 13.87
N ARG A 84 7.11 18.21 13.77
CA ARG A 84 6.21 18.60 12.69
C ARG A 84 6.94 18.41 11.37
N GLY A 85 6.46 17.50 10.52
CA GLY A 85 6.70 17.63 9.08
C GLY A 85 7.44 16.51 8.35
N ASN A 86 7.61 15.31 8.91
CA ASN A 86 7.99 14.18 8.07
C ASN A 86 6.76 13.56 7.40
N TRP A 87 6.22 14.24 6.37
CA TRP A 87 5.12 13.74 5.52
C TRP A 87 5.44 12.41 4.81
N LEU A 88 6.68 11.94 4.92
CA LEU A 88 7.14 10.65 4.41
C LEU A 88 6.96 9.52 5.43
N ILE A 89 6.87 9.81 6.72
CA ILE A 89 6.70 8.77 7.75
C ILE A 89 5.20 8.45 7.89
N PRO A 90 4.80 7.18 7.89
CA PRO A 90 3.41 6.78 8.10
C PRO A 90 2.83 7.36 9.39
N ASN A 91 1.52 7.57 9.42
CA ASN A 91 0.84 8.06 10.62
C ASN A 91 1.09 7.13 11.81
N ASN A 92 1.65 7.64 12.92
CA ASN A 92 1.99 6.84 14.10
C ASN A 92 0.81 6.10 14.74
N LYS A 93 -0.43 6.57 14.53
CA LYS A 93 -1.62 5.85 14.98
C LYS A 93 -1.67 4.44 14.40
N ILE A 94 -1.04 4.19 13.24
CA ILE A 94 -0.98 2.89 12.59
C ILE A 94 -0.23 1.86 13.45
N LYS A 95 0.80 2.26 14.22
CA LYS A 95 1.53 1.36 15.12
C LYS A 95 0.62 0.72 16.18
N LEU A 96 -0.51 1.34 16.50
CA LEU A 96 -1.47 0.85 17.48
C LEU A 96 -2.48 -0.15 16.88
N ILE A 97 -2.50 -0.31 15.55
CA ILE A 97 -3.45 -1.15 14.84
C ILE A 97 -2.92 -2.59 14.77
N LYS A 98 -3.41 -3.45 15.66
CA LYS A 98 -3.00 -4.87 15.70
C LYS A 98 -3.52 -5.72 14.54
N LYS A 99 -4.64 -5.31 13.94
CA LYS A 99 -5.31 -6.01 12.84
C LYS A 99 -5.67 -5.00 11.75
N PRO A 100 -4.68 -4.52 10.98
CA PRO A 100 -4.96 -3.60 9.90
C PRO A 100 -5.92 -4.27 8.92
N VAL A 101 -6.81 -3.47 8.33
CA VAL A 101 -7.68 -3.92 7.25
C VAL A 101 -7.42 -3.00 6.07
N ILE A 102 -7.01 -3.61 4.96
CA ILE A 102 -6.62 -2.90 3.76
C ILE A 102 -7.73 -3.02 2.72
N TYR A 103 -7.95 -1.93 1.99
CA TYR A 103 -8.95 -1.88 0.94
C TYR A 103 -8.36 -1.36 -0.36
N SER A 104 -8.85 -1.85 -1.49
CA SER A 104 -8.65 -1.15 -2.77
C SER A 104 -9.19 0.28 -2.69
N TYR A 105 -8.36 1.27 -3.06
CA TYR A 105 -8.73 2.68 -3.08
C TYR A 105 -9.96 2.96 -3.95
N LYS A 106 -10.12 2.22 -5.05
CA LYS A 106 -11.26 2.36 -5.97
C LYS A 106 -12.62 2.22 -5.29
N LYS A 107 -12.71 1.40 -4.22
CA LYS A 107 -13.95 1.23 -3.45
C LYS A 107 -14.25 2.44 -2.54
N TYR A 108 -13.23 3.20 -2.17
CA TYR A 108 -13.28 4.28 -1.17
C TYR A 108 -12.86 5.65 -1.73
N GLU A 109 -12.88 5.81 -3.05
CA GLU A 109 -12.53 7.07 -3.73
C GLU A 109 -13.43 8.25 -3.31
N HIS A 110 -14.63 7.96 -2.79
CA HIS A 110 -15.56 8.95 -2.27
C HIS A 110 -15.11 9.60 -0.95
N ILE A 111 -14.28 8.91 -0.14
CA ILE A 111 -13.78 9.42 1.14
C ILE A 111 -12.76 10.54 0.92
N ASN A 112 -11.85 10.33 -0.04
CA ASN A 112 -10.88 11.34 -0.42
C ASN A 112 -10.67 11.24 -1.93
N ASN A 113 -11.16 12.24 -2.67
CA ASN A 113 -10.92 12.35 -4.11
C ASN A 113 -9.48 12.82 -4.35
N LEU A 114 -8.54 11.91 -4.11
CA LEU A 114 -7.14 12.15 -4.27
C LEU A 114 -6.88 12.46 -5.74
N LYS A 115 -6.55 13.72 -6.03
CA LYS A 115 -6.10 14.13 -7.36
C LYS A 115 -4.66 13.66 -7.54
N ILE A 116 -4.48 12.35 -7.73
CA ILE A 116 -3.21 11.78 -8.16
C ILE A 116 -2.95 12.35 -9.56
N ASN A 117 -2.10 13.38 -9.63
CA ASN A 117 -1.77 14.01 -10.90
C ASN A 117 -1.24 12.96 -11.88
N LYS A 118 -1.79 12.98 -13.11
CA LYS A 118 -1.35 12.27 -14.31
C LYS A 118 -1.65 10.79 -14.51
N ILE A 119 -2.20 9.99 -13.60
CA ILE A 119 -2.36 8.56 -13.94
C ILE A 119 -3.62 7.90 -13.33
N SER A 120 -4.72 7.91 -14.08
CA SER A 120 -5.91 7.08 -13.81
C SER A 120 -5.57 5.59 -13.71
N SER A 121 -4.61 5.11 -14.51
CA SER A 121 -4.17 3.70 -14.51
C SER A 121 -3.38 3.28 -13.26
N LEU A 122 -2.95 4.22 -12.40
CA LEU A 122 -2.36 3.85 -11.10
C LEU A 122 -3.43 3.50 -10.07
N LYS A 123 -4.64 4.05 -10.17
CA LYS A 123 -5.68 3.90 -9.14
C LYS A 123 -6.05 2.45 -8.86
N ASP A 124 -6.02 1.59 -9.89
CA ASP A 124 -6.29 0.15 -9.75
C ASP A 124 -5.21 -0.61 -8.96
N ARG A 125 -4.07 0.03 -8.66
CA ARG A 125 -2.96 -0.50 -7.86
C ARG A 125 -2.78 0.21 -6.53
N VAL A 126 -3.67 1.15 -6.20
CA VAL A 126 -3.65 1.88 -4.93
C VAL A 126 -4.56 1.17 -3.94
N TYR A 127 -4.01 0.96 -2.75
CA TYR A 127 -4.69 0.42 -1.59
C TYR A 127 -4.61 1.42 -0.46
N VAL A 128 -5.56 1.34 0.46
CA VAL A 128 -5.68 2.26 1.60
C VAL A 128 -5.87 1.49 2.90
N LEU A 129 -5.22 1.99 3.94
CA LEU A 129 -5.57 1.68 5.33
C LEU A 129 -6.51 2.78 5.80
N LEU A 130 -7.69 2.38 6.26
CA LEU A 130 -8.64 3.29 6.89
C LEU A 130 -8.49 3.25 8.40
N ASP A 131 -9.01 4.27 9.07
CA ASP A 131 -9.24 4.24 10.50
C ASP A 131 -10.35 3.25 10.89
N PHE A 132 -10.56 3.07 12.19
CA PHE A 132 -11.51 2.07 12.71
C PHE A 132 -12.94 2.31 12.22
N ASP A 133 -13.34 3.59 12.15
CA ASP A 133 -14.67 4.01 11.73
C ASP A 133 -14.82 4.07 10.20
N LYS A 134 -13.72 3.87 9.45
CA LYS A 134 -13.65 3.94 7.98
C LYS A 134 -14.02 5.30 7.40
N GLU A 135 -13.76 6.35 8.15
CA GLU A 135 -14.04 7.73 7.77
C GLU A 135 -12.78 8.46 7.28
N GLU A 136 -11.60 8.00 7.68
CA GLU A 136 -10.32 8.62 7.32
C GLU A 136 -9.36 7.59 6.69
N ILE A 137 -8.63 8.02 5.65
CA ILE A 137 -7.51 7.23 5.12
C ILE A 137 -6.25 7.56 5.92
N LEU A 138 -5.77 6.58 6.68
CA LEU A 138 -4.55 6.68 7.48
C LEU A 138 -3.27 6.53 6.64
N GLN A 139 -3.32 5.69 5.60
CA GLN A 139 -2.17 5.41 4.74
C GLN A 139 -2.58 4.96 3.35
N TYR A 140 -1.78 5.36 2.36
CA TYR A 140 -1.87 4.86 0.99
C TYR A 140 -0.70 3.93 0.67
N PHE A 141 -0.98 2.90 -0.10
CA PHE A 141 -0.02 1.93 -0.61
C PHE A 141 -0.19 1.83 -2.12
N LEU A 142 0.90 1.95 -2.86
CA LEU A 142 0.94 1.73 -4.29
C LEU A 142 1.76 0.49 -4.58
N LEU A 143 1.15 -0.47 -5.29
CA LEU A 143 1.84 -1.66 -5.75
C LEU A 143 2.48 -1.46 -7.14
N ASN A 144 3.51 -2.24 -7.44
CA ASN A 144 4.12 -2.33 -8.77
C ASN A 144 3.13 -2.93 -9.79
N GLU A 145 3.52 -3.02 -11.07
CA GLU A 145 2.58 -3.34 -12.16
C GLU A 145 1.96 -4.74 -12.05
N ASP A 146 2.76 -5.72 -11.64
CA ASP A 146 2.29 -7.09 -11.38
C ASP A 146 1.58 -7.25 -10.02
N GLN A 147 1.65 -6.21 -9.18
CA GLN A 147 1.04 -6.12 -7.85
C GLN A 147 1.58 -7.14 -6.86
N THR A 148 2.88 -7.46 -6.95
CA THR A 148 3.58 -8.38 -6.04
C THR A 148 4.42 -7.66 -4.99
N LYS A 149 4.70 -6.37 -5.20
CA LYS A 149 5.53 -5.54 -4.32
C LYS A 149 4.95 -4.14 -4.16
N ILE A 150 5.27 -3.52 -3.02
CA ILE A 150 4.97 -2.14 -2.69
C ILE A 150 6.08 -1.26 -3.25
N ILE A 151 5.72 -0.31 -4.13
CA ILE A 151 6.67 0.70 -4.63
C ILE A 151 6.62 1.98 -3.82
N SER A 152 5.53 2.20 -3.09
CA SER A 152 5.37 3.36 -2.23
C SER A 152 4.31 3.06 -1.19
N PHE A 153 4.61 3.40 0.06
CA PHE A 153 3.64 3.40 1.14
C PHE A 153 3.70 4.72 1.91
N SER A 154 4.16 5.77 1.24
CA SER A 154 4.26 7.14 1.75
C SER A 154 3.76 8.08 0.67
N LEU A 155 2.71 8.83 0.99
CA LEU A 155 2.06 9.73 0.05
C LEU A 155 2.49 11.16 0.36
N LEU A 156 3.21 11.81 -0.55
CA LEU A 156 3.53 13.22 -0.43
C LEU A 156 2.32 14.04 -0.94
N ILE A 157 1.58 14.67 -0.03
CA ILE A 157 0.50 15.60 -0.38
C ILE A 157 1.10 16.99 -0.61
N LYS A 158 1.06 17.48 -1.85
CA LYS A 158 1.37 18.87 -2.20
C LYS A 158 0.12 19.74 -2.10
N ASP A 159 0.30 21.04 -1.91
CA ASP A 159 -0.80 22.01 -1.91
C ASP A 159 -1.71 21.81 -3.13
N LYS A 160 -3.05 21.82 -2.89
CA LYS A 160 -4.15 21.56 -3.86
C LYS A 160 -4.49 20.08 -4.12
N ASN A 161 -4.43 19.20 -3.11
CA ASN A 161 -4.79 17.77 -3.19
C ASN A 161 -3.99 16.97 -4.24
N GLN A 162 -2.81 17.47 -4.62
CA GLN A 162 -1.94 16.80 -5.57
C GLN A 162 -1.01 15.89 -4.81
N ALA A 163 -1.18 14.58 -4.94
CA ALA A 163 -0.34 13.63 -4.26
C ALA A 163 0.64 12.93 -5.19
N THR A 164 1.88 12.77 -4.73
CA THR A 164 2.90 11.98 -5.42
C THR A 164 3.33 10.84 -4.50
N PHE A 165 3.31 9.63 -5.03
CA PHE A 165 3.86 8.47 -4.33
C PHE A 165 5.37 8.62 -4.23
N PHE A 166 5.89 8.63 -3.00
CA PHE A 166 7.31 8.60 -2.78
C PHE A 166 7.81 7.17 -2.91
N ARG A 167 8.72 6.91 -3.84
CA ARG A 167 9.41 5.64 -3.91
C ARG A 167 10.62 5.72 -2.99
N PRO A 168 10.71 4.91 -1.90
CA PRO A 168 11.99 4.71 -1.25
C PRO A 168 12.93 4.17 -2.32
N TYR A 169 13.99 4.94 -2.59
CA TYR A 169 14.87 4.85 -3.76
C TYR A 169 15.27 3.43 -4.13
#